data_AF-A0A933PP83-F1
#
_entry.id   AF-A0A933PP83-F1
#
_cell.length_a   1.000
_cell.length_b   1.000
_cell.length_c   1.000
_cell.angle_alpha   90.00
_cell.angle_beta   90.00
_cell.angle_gamma   90.00
#
_symmetry.space_group_name_H-M   'P 1'
#
loop_
_entity.id
_entity.type
_entity.pdbx_description
1 polymer ?
#
loop_
_entity_poly.entity_id
_entity_poly.type
_entity_poly.pdbx_seq_one_letter_code
_entity_poly.pdbx_strand_id
1 'polypeptide(L)'
;MTEAQAFAVPPCCLVRRADDPLGPLFLKARRDAKDYVNDYLVPVQAGADLALIYLDPEARLAVVAERPSLVEGPVLERGQASAPGDLIRTQEGFFIKLWDDKKGARHLAYVALASGLVWPRREQGLIAIHRAWRLEV
;
A
#
# COMPACT_ATOMS: atom_id res chain seq x y z
N MET A 1 20.16 8.43 1.39
CA MET A 1 18.70 8.61 1.21
C MET A 1 18.51 9.81 0.33
N THR A 2 17.69 9.70 -0.71
CA THR A 2 17.41 10.80 -1.64
C THR A 2 16.08 11.41 -1.27
N GLU A 3 16.02 12.73 -1.15
CA GLU A 3 14.78 13.47 -0.92
C GLU A 3 14.21 13.98 -2.25
N ALA A 4 12.89 13.91 -2.41
CA ALA A 4 12.19 14.45 -3.56
C ALA A 4 10.75 14.85 -3.18
N GLN A 5 10.12 15.68 -4.01
CA GLN A 5 8.68 15.91 -3.92
C GLN A 5 7.93 14.63 -4.27
N ALA A 6 6.77 14.43 -3.65
CA ALA A 6 6.00 13.20 -3.77
C ALA A 6 5.75 12.84 -5.23
N PHE A 7 5.31 13.77 -6.09
CA PHE A 7 5.03 13.46 -7.50
C PHE A 7 6.22 12.86 -8.26
N ALA A 8 7.46 13.19 -7.86
CA ALA A 8 8.69 12.74 -8.50
C ALA A 8 9.15 11.36 -8.00
N VAL A 9 8.68 10.92 -6.83
CA VAL A 9 8.98 9.58 -6.30
C VAL A 9 8.11 8.54 -7.02
N PRO A 10 8.68 7.47 -7.61
CA PRO A 10 7.89 6.41 -8.21
C PRO A 10 6.99 5.70 -7.18
N PRO A 11 5.79 5.20 -7.57
CA PRO A 11 5.06 4.27 -6.72
C PRO A 11 5.90 3.02 -6.46
N CYS A 12 5.53 2.24 -5.44
CA CYS A 12 6.23 1.05 -4.96
C CYS A 12 7.55 1.30 -4.19
N CYS A 13 7.98 2.55 -4.03
CA CYS A 13 9.12 2.87 -3.15
C CYS A 13 8.70 2.84 -1.67
N LEU A 14 9.58 2.35 -0.80
CA LEU A 14 9.52 2.64 0.63
C LEU A 14 10.06 4.03 0.92
N VAL A 15 9.28 4.79 1.67
CA VAL A 15 9.53 6.21 1.95
C VAL A 15 9.26 6.54 3.41
N ARG A 16 9.89 7.62 3.87
CA ARG A 16 9.46 8.39 5.04
C ARG A 16 9.05 9.78 4.60
N ARG A 17 8.29 10.48 5.43
CA ARG A 17 8.15 11.93 5.27
C ARG A 17 9.49 12.59 5.61
N ALA A 18 9.93 13.54 4.79
CA ALA A 18 11.27 14.13 4.95
C ALA A 18 11.39 14.96 6.25
N ASP A 19 10.28 15.50 6.74
CA ASP A 19 10.18 16.23 8.00
C ASP A 19 10.16 15.32 9.25
N ASP A 20 10.02 14.00 9.07
CA ASP A 20 10.06 13.00 10.14
C ASP A 20 10.97 11.81 9.76
N PRO A 21 12.31 12.00 9.79
CA PRO A 21 13.27 10.99 9.35
C PRO A 21 13.31 9.74 10.24
N LEU A 22 12.82 9.83 11.48
CA LEU A 22 12.67 8.70 12.41
C LEU A 22 11.25 8.14 12.44
N GLY A 23 10.36 8.71 11.62
CA GLY A 23 8.97 8.33 11.53
C GLY A 23 8.72 6.96 10.90
N PRO A 24 7.44 6.56 10.84
CA PRO A 24 7.03 5.32 10.23
C PRO A 24 7.42 5.25 8.75
N LEU A 25 7.69 4.02 8.30
CA LEU A 25 7.87 3.72 6.88
C LEU A 25 6.51 3.56 6.20
N PHE A 26 6.46 3.99 4.95
CA PHE A 26 5.30 3.86 4.09
C PHE A 26 5.71 3.31 2.73
N LEU A 27 4.82 2.54 2.09
CA LEU A 27 4.89 2.26 0.67
C LEU A 27 4.19 3.41 -0.06
N LYS A 28 4.87 4.04 -1.02
CA LYS A 28 4.21 5.01 -1.92
C LYS A 28 3.30 4.26 -2.88
N ALA A 29 2.04 4.68 -2.95
CA ALA A 29 1.06 4.14 -3.88
C ALA A 29 0.45 5.23 -4.77
N ARG A 30 -0.12 4.82 -5.91
CA ARG A 30 -0.71 5.72 -6.89
C ARG A 30 -2.05 5.20 -7.40
N ARG A 31 -3.00 6.10 -7.60
CA ARG A 31 -4.25 5.84 -8.33
C ARG A 31 -4.31 6.72 -9.56
N ASP A 32 -4.41 6.08 -10.71
CA ASP A 32 -4.65 6.77 -11.98
C ASP A 32 -6.16 6.80 -12.23
N ALA A 33 -6.74 8.00 -12.21
CA ALA A 33 -8.10 8.25 -12.67
C ALA A 33 -8.05 8.86 -14.08
N LYS A 34 -9.21 8.94 -14.74
CA LYS A 34 -9.31 9.47 -16.11
C LYS A 34 -8.70 10.87 -16.26
N ASP A 35 -8.92 11.73 -15.26
CA ASP A 35 -8.60 13.16 -15.36
C ASP A 35 -7.55 13.62 -14.32
N TYR A 36 -7.12 12.75 -13.41
CA TYR A 36 -6.16 13.10 -12.36
C TYR A 36 -5.40 11.88 -11.83
N VAL A 37 -4.25 12.14 -11.22
CA VAL A 37 -3.44 11.16 -10.51
C VAL A 37 -3.42 11.53 -9.04
N ASN A 38 -3.73 10.57 -8.17
CA ASN A 38 -3.59 10.72 -6.72
C ASN A 38 -2.48 9.83 -6.21
N ASP A 39 -1.57 10.41 -5.42
CA ASP A 39 -0.58 9.65 -4.67
C ASP A 39 -1.08 9.39 -3.24
N TYR A 40 -0.60 8.30 -2.65
CA TYR A 40 -0.99 7.84 -1.32
C TYR A 40 0.21 7.26 -0.57
N LEU A 41 0.14 7.26 0.75
CA LEU A 41 1.00 6.47 1.64
C LEU A 41 0.22 5.27 2.16
N VAL A 42 0.86 4.10 2.12
CA VAL A 42 0.31 2.84 2.64
C VAL A 42 1.22 2.37 3.78
N PRO A 43 0.71 2.13 4.99
CA PRO A 43 1.51 1.55 6.07
C PRO A 43 2.13 0.21 5.67
N VAL A 44 3.38 -0.04 6.08
CA VAL A 44 4.19 -1.17 5.60
C VAL A 44 4.01 -2.47 6.38
N GLN A 45 3.10 -2.53 7.33
CA GLN A 45 2.85 -3.69 8.18
C GLN A 45 1.36 -3.92 8.35
N ALA A 46 0.95 -5.17 8.51
CA ALA A 46 -0.44 -5.54 8.72
C ALA A 46 -1.06 -4.83 9.95
N GLY A 47 -2.33 -4.46 9.82
CA GLY A 47 -3.12 -3.88 10.91
C GLY A 47 -4.59 -3.77 10.52
N ALA A 48 -5.51 -3.97 11.46
CA ALA A 48 -6.96 -4.07 11.17
C ALA A 48 -7.56 -2.79 10.54
N ASP A 49 -6.96 -1.64 10.84
CA ASP A 49 -7.43 -0.32 10.38
C ASP A 49 -6.53 0.27 9.28
N LEU A 50 -5.84 -0.59 8.52
CA LEU A 50 -4.97 -0.12 7.44
C LEU A 50 -5.79 0.64 6.39
N ALA A 51 -5.39 1.87 6.11
CA ALA A 51 -6.10 2.78 5.23
C ALA A 51 -5.14 3.51 4.27
N LEU A 52 -5.67 3.94 3.12
CA LEU A 52 -4.97 4.82 2.19
C LEU A 52 -4.87 6.21 2.82
N ILE A 53 -3.64 6.69 2.98
CA ILE A 53 -3.40 8.04 3.46
C ILE A 53 -3.13 8.91 2.25
N TYR A 54 -3.99 9.91 1.98
CA TYR A 54 -3.76 10.84 0.89
C TYR A 54 -2.40 11.53 1.04
N LEU A 55 -1.68 11.64 -0.07
CA LEU A 55 -0.38 12.30 -0.12
C LEU A 55 -0.48 13.51 -1.04
N ASP A 56 -0.19 14.69 -0.49
CA ASP A 56 -0.03 15.90 -1.26
C ASP A 56 1.13 15.73 -2.26
N PRO A 57 0.94 15.99 -3.57
CA PRO A 57 1.98 15.87 -4.58
C PRO A 57 3.26 16.66 -4.28
N GLU A 58 3.16 17.78 -3.55
CA GLU A 58 4.29 18.65 -3.21
C GLU A 58 4.97 18.25 -1.90
N ALA A 59 4.39 17.32 -1.13
CA ALA A 59 5.00 16.82 0.11
C ALA A 59 6.39 16.24 -0.16
N ARG A 60 7.34 16.52 0.73
CA ARG A 60 8.70 15.98 0.62
C ARG A 60 8.80 14.60 1.25
N LEU A 61 9.40 13.67 0.50
CA LEU A 61 9.63 12.31 0.93
C LEU A 61 11.12 11.98 0.86
N ALA A 62 11.59 11.20 1.84
CA ALA A 62 12.89 10.55 1.79
C ALA A 62 12.71 9.12 1.30
N VAL A 63 13.35 8.76 0.18
CA VAL A 63 13.35 7.39 -0.34
C VAL A 63 14.29 6.53 0.49
N VAL A 64 13.74 5.45 1.05
CA VAL A 64 14.46 4.50 1.90
C VAL A 64 14.85 3.25 1.10
N ALA A 65 13.93 2.72 0.29
CA ALA A 65 14.19 1.61 -0.61
C ALA A 65 13.35 1.75 -1.89
N GLU A 66 13.95 1.50 -3.05
CA GLU A 66 13.21 1.50 -4.33
C GLU A 66 12.45 0.20 -4.58
N ARG A 67 12.86 -0.89 -3.92
CA ARG A 67 12.30 -2.22 -4.07
C ARG A 67 12.20 -2.91 -2.71
N PRO A 68 11.10 -2.72 -1.96
CA PRO A 68 10.91 -3.43 -0.70
C PRO A 68 10.89 -4.94 -0.89
N SER A 69 11.37 -5.63 0.14
CA SER A 69 11.15 -7.07 0.30
C SER A 69 9.86 -7.32 1.06
N LEU A 70 9.07 -8.30 0.60
CA LEU A 70 7.87 -8.75 1.29
C LEU A 70 8.21 -9.90 2.23
N VAL A 71 7.84 -9.75 3.50
CA VAL A 71 7.78 -10.86 4.46
C VAL A 71 6.32 -11.29 4.56
N GLU A 72 6.00 -12.44 3.98
CA GLU A 72 4.70 -13.09 4.11
C GLU A 72 4.50 -13.58 5.54
N GLY A 73 3.32 -13.32 6.12
CA GLY A 73 2.94 -13.94 7.38
C GLY A 73 2.01 -15.15 7.18
N PRO A 74 1.42 -15.70 8.25
CA PRO A 74 0.62 -16.92 8.20
C PRO A 74 -0.60 -16.78 7.27
N VAL A 75 -0.89 -17.87 6.57
CA VAL A 75 -2.04 -17.97 5.67
C VAL A 75 -3.31 -18.25 6.48
N LEU A 76 -4.41 -17.59 6.11
CA LEU A 76 -5.73 -17.87 6.69
C LEU A 76 -6.23 -19.26 6.31
N GLU A 77 -6.97 -19.86 7.24
CA GLU A 77 -7.68 -21.10 6.96
C GLU A 77 -8.69 -20.93 5.84
N ARG A 78 -8.89 -22.00 5.07
CA ARG A 78 -9.83 -22.02 3.96
C ARG A 78 -11.24 -21.67 4.47
N GLY A 79 -11.90 -20.73 3.79
CA GLY A 79 -13.25 -20.29 4.11
C GLY A 79 -13.32 -19.01 4.96
N GLN A 80 -12.18 -18.53 5.49
CA GLN A 80 -12.14 -17.22 6.13
C GLN A 80 -12.13 -16.10 5.08
N ALA A 81 -12.95 -15.07 5.31
CA ALA A 81 -12.98 -13.87 4.48
C ALA A 81 -11.77 -12.97 4.78
N SER A 82 -11.25 -12.32 3.75
CA SER A 82 -10.20 -11.29 3.88
C SER A 82 -10.78 -10.01 4.48
N ALA A 83 -9.99 -9.35 5.31
CA ALA A 83 -10.26 -8.04 5.88
C ALA A 83 -9.22 -7.00 5.43
N PRO A 84 -9.52 -5.70 5.54
CA PRO A 84 -8.49 -4.66 5.48
C PRO A 84 -7.37 -4.95 6.48
N GLY A 85 -6.13 -4.72 6.03
CA GLY A 85 -4.93 -5.14 6.74
C GLY A 85 -4.38 -6.50 6.31
N ASP A 86 -5.14 -7.31 5.57
CA ASP A 86 -4.63 -8.56 5.02
C ASP A 86 -3.86 -8.34 3.71
N LEU A 87 -2.91 -9.25 3.45
CA LEU A 87 -2.24 -9.36 2.16
C LEU A 87 -2.87 -10.50 1.36
N ILE A 88 -3.28 -10.17 0.15
CA ILE A 88 -4.00 -11.07 -0.75
C ILE A 88 -3.05 -11.51 -1.85
N ARG A 89 -2.91 -12.83 -2.01
CA ARG A 89 -2.22 -13.43 -3.15
C ARG A 89 -3.26 -13.88 -4.16
N THR A 90 -3.14 -13.41 -5.40
CA THR A 90 -3.91 -13.89 -6.55
C THR A 90 -2.98 -14.38 -7.65
N GLN A 91 -3.54 -14.83 -8.77
CA GLN A 91 -2.77 -15.16 -9.97
C GLN A 91 -2.02 -13.95 -10.57
N GLU A 92 -2.50 -12.73 -10.32
CA GLU A 92 -1.88 -11.49 -10.82
C GLU A 92 -0.75 -10.98 -9.91
N GLY A 93 -0.62 -11.52 -8.70
CA GLY A 93 0.41 -11.16 -7.73
C GLY A 93 -0.13 -10.88 -6.33
N PHE A 94 0.60 -10.04 -5.59
CA PHE A 94 0.25 -9.68 -4.21
C PHE A 94 -0.40 -8.29 -4.13
N PHE A 95 -1.44 -8.20 -3.32
CA PHE A 95 -2.23 -7.00 -3.11
C PHE A 95 -2.43 -6.77 -1.61
N ILE A 96 -2.11 -5.59 -1.11
CA ILE A 96 -2.54 -5.19 0.24
C ILE A 96 -4.02 -4.80 0.14
N LYS A 97 -4.89 -5.35 0.99
CA LYS A 97 -6.29 -4.91 1.14
C LYS A 97 -6.38 -3.86 2.23
N LEU A 98 -7.05 -2.74 1.96
CA LEU A 98 -7.10 -1.61 2.87
C LEU A 98 -8.37 -0.78 2.70
N TRP A 99 -8.63 0.10 3.68
CA TRP A 99 -9.69 1.09 3.60
C TRP A 99 -9.31 2.27 2.70
N ASP A 100 -10.29 2.81 1.98
CA ASP A 100 -10.23 4.05 1.21
C ASP A 100 -11.34 4.96 1.70
N ASP A 101 -10.99 5.89 2.59
CA ASP A 101 -11.92 6.83 3.20
C ASP A 101 -12.12 8.02 2.27
N LYS A 102 -13.22 8.00 1.50
CA LYS A 102 -13.59 9.07 0.57
C LYS A 102 -14.83 9.79 1.05
N LYS A 103 -14.68 11.07 1.39
CA LYS A 103 -15.80 11.97 1.75
C LYS A 103 -16.71 11.36 2.84
N GLY A 104 -16.12 10.69 3.82
CA GLY A 104 -16.86 10.06 4.94
C GLY A 104 -17.43 8.67 4.66
N ALA A 105 -17.26 8.12 3.45
CA ALA A 105 -17.60 6.72 3.14
C ALA A 105 -16.33 5.86 3.14
N ARG A 106 -16.39 4.70 3.80
CA ARG A 106 -15.32 3.70 3.80
C ARG A 106 -15.52 2.73 2.65
N HIS A 107 -14.55 2.69 1.73
CA HIS A 107 -14.51 1.71 0.64
C HIS A 107 -13.31 0.77 0.79
N LEU A 108 -13.35 -0.35 0.07
CA LEU A 108 -12.19 -1.22 -0.05
C LEU A 108 -11.30 -0.76 -1.20
N ALA A 109 -9.99 -0.82 -0.97
CA ALA A 109 -8.97 -0.63 -1.98
C ALA A 109 -7.90 -1.72 -1.89
N TYR A 110 -7.20 -1.91 -3.00
CA TYR A 110 -6.19 -2.94 -3.17
C TYR A 110 -4.95 -2.32 -3.79
N VAL A 111 -3.81 -2.38 -3.12
CA VAL A 111 -2.54 -1.86 -3.63
C VAL A 111 -1.69 -3.02 -4.13
N ALA A 112 -1.40 -3.04 -5.43
CA ALA A 112 -0.54 -4.06 -6.03
C ALA A 112 0.92 -3.84 -5.58
N LEU A 113 1.54 -4.83 -4.94
CA LEU A 113 2.92 -4.71 -4.47
C LEU A 113 3.95 -4.67 -5.61
N ALA A 114 3.60 -5.13 -6.81
CA ALA A 114 4.53 -5.07 -7.94
C ALA A 114 4.66 -3.66 -8.55
N SER A 115 3.62 -2.82 -8.43
CA SER A 115 3.54 -1.54 -9.14
C SER A 115 3.17 -0.35 -8.24
N GLY A 116 2.71 -0.59 -7.01
CA GLY A 116 2.14 0.42 -6.14
C GLY A 116 0.80 0.99 -6.63
N LEU A 117 0.17 0.39 -7.65
CA LEU A 117 -1.11 0.88 -8.18
C LEU A 117 -2.29 0.47 -7.31
N VAL A 118 -3.20 1.42 -7.09
CA VAL A 118 -4.42 1.27 -6.29
C VAL A 118 -5.60 0.87 -7.16
N TRP A 119 -6.31 -0.18 -6.77
CA TRP A 119 -7.47 -0.75 -7.46
C TRP A 119 -8.68 -0.90 -6.54
N PRO A 120 -9.92 -0.91 -7.07
CA PRO A 120 -11.14 -1.04 -6.27
C PRO A 120 -11.55 -2.49 -5.93
N ARG A 121 -11.16 -3.49 -6.74
CA ARG A 121 -11.52 -4.90 -6.50
C ARG A 121 -10.47 -5.85 -7.08
N ARG A 122 -9.83 -6.66 -6.24
CA ARG A 122 -8.76 -7.61 -6.64
C ARG A 122 -8.84 -8.99 -5.96
N GLU A 123 -10.04 -9.47 -5.68
CA GLU A 123 -10.24 -10.79 -5.04
C GLU A 123 -10.57 -11.93 -6.01
N GLN A 124 -10.60 -11.64 -7.31
CA GLN A 124 -10.75 -12.68 -8.32
C GLN A 124 -9.47 -13.51 -8.41
N GLY A 125 -9.60 -14.84 -8.51
CA GLY A 125 -8.44 -15.73 -8.59
C GLY A 125 -7.62 -15.79 -7.28
N LEU A 126 -8.28 -15.60 -6.12
CA LEU A 126 -7.68 -15.70 -4.80
C LEU A 126 -6.96 -17.04 -4.61
N ILE A 127 -5.67 -16.99 -4.26
CA ILE A 127 -4.82 -18.15 -3.96
C ILE A 127 -4.65 -18.29 -2.44
N ALA A 128 -4.30 -17.20 -1.76
CA ALA A 128 -4.04 -17.18 -0.33
C ALA A 128 -4.32 -15.79 0.27
N ILE A 129 -4.59 -15.74 1.56
CA ILE A 129 -4.70 -14.52 2.36
C ILE A 129 -3.70 -14.64 3.49
N HIS A 130 -2.78 -13.68 3.62
CA HIS A 130 -1.75 -13.65 4.65
C HIS A 130 -2.04 -12.55 5.67
N ARG A 131 -1.94 -12.90 6.96
CA ARG A 131 -1.96 -11.96 8.08
C ARG A 131 -0.55 -11.65 8.54
N ALA A 132 -0.38 -10.61 9.35
CA ALA A 132 0.90 -10.25 9.98
C ALA A 132 2.08 -10.12 8.99
N TRP A 133 1.80 -9.75 7.75
CA TRP A 133 2.80 -9.43 6.73
C TRP A 133 3.46 -8.09 7.05
N ARG A 134 4.64 -7.88 6.46
CA ARG A 134 5.32 -6.58 6.47
C ARG A 134 6.24 -6.41 5.26
N LEU A 135 6.55 -5.16 4.94
CA LEU A 135 7.58 -4.79 3.97
C LEU A 135 8.83 -4.34 4.72
N GLU A 136 9.98 -4.75 4.21
CA GLU A 136 11.30 -4.41 4.73
C GLU A 136 12.20 -3.84 3.61
N VAL A 137 13.31 -3.23 4.02
CA VAL A 137 14.34 -2.68 3.12
C VAL A 137 15.18 -3.80 2.52
#